data_AF-A0A564YH77-F1
#
_entry.id   AF-A0A564YH77-F1
#
_cell.length_a   1.000
_cell.length_b   1.000
_cell.length_c   1.000
_cell.angle_alpha   90.00
_cell.angle_beta   90.00
_cell.angle_gamma   90.00
#
_symmetry.space_group_name_H-M   'P 1'
#
loop_
_entity.id
_entity.type
_entity.pdbx_description
1 polymer ?
#
loop_
_entity_poly.entity_id
_entity_poly.type
_entity_poly.pdbx_seq_one_letter_code
_entity_poly.pdbx_strand_id
1 'polypeptide(L)'
;MFQERKIAIFTNCLPTLVSMCECLDETINSSHSKPCLEDLKFFLLCSLWSNEVDLSMQVGETECDTHIGASQLKEDIASKTFNQMVVNDLVQVTARWPLNDPSRTVVIVTDNTSPEIFADLVLGEFLLSCGLAESVIFMPKRLPWFVSDVTARDFDWLLKCRDVPGSLENLAKIRPWLERWSQRFCDGSFSTEVHGFWTLPFGYNEMKPRAPDLYHRLTAECSVVIFKGDLNYRKLLEDRSWAPDSERDKVTAFGRCFPPDIGEGSSLMMTLRVAKADVAVGLTPERLQEVRARDPQWWVKGLFGFIQIIR
;
A
#
# COMPACT_ATOMS: atom_id res chain seq x y z
N MET A 1 1.28 -7.61 -22.45
CA MET A 1 0.38 -8.78 -22.26
C MET A 1 -0.79 -8.47 -21.32
N PHE A 2 -0.63 -7.68 -20.24
CA PHE A 2 -1.73 -7.40 -19.29
C PHE A 2 -2.31 -5.97 -19.34
N GLN A 3 -1.82 -5.12 -20.26
CA GLN A 3 -2.15 -3.70 -20.28
C GLN A 3 -3.64 -3.43 -20.48
N GLU A 4 -4.32 -4.13 -21.39
CA GLU A 4 -5.76 -3.95 -21.63
C GLU A 4 -6.60 -4.22 -20.37
N ARG A 5 -6.24 -5.25 -19.59
CA ARG A 5 -6.91 -5.54 -18.31
C ARG A 5 -6.69 -4.42 -17.30
N LYS A 6 -5.45 -3.93 -17.18
CA LYS A 6 -5.10 -2.82 -16.27
C LYS A 6 -5.87 -1.53 -16.62
N ILE A 7 -6.01 -1.23 -17.91
CA ILE A 7 -6.80 -0.10 -18.41
C ILE A 7 -8.28 -0.27 -18.06
N ALA A 8 -8.85 -1.46 -18.30
CA ALA A 8 -10.25 -1.73 -18.00
C ALA A 8 -10.57 -1.54 -16.50
N ILE A 9 -9.71 -2.01 -15.59
CA ILE A 9 -9.91 -1.76 -14.15
C ILE A 9 -9.85 -0.27 -13.84
N PHE A 10 -8.83 0.43 -14.36
CA PHE A 10 -8.71 1.86 -14.14
C PHE A 10 -10.00 2.58 -14.50
N THR A 11 -10.56 2.28 -15.68
CA THR A 11 -11.82 2.84 -16.16
C THR A 11 -12.98 2.51 -15.22
N ASN A 12 -13.08 1.26 -14.76
CA ASN A 12 -14.16 0.82 -13.88
C ASN A 12 -14.07 1.44 -12.48
N CYS A 13 -12.87 1.71 -11.98
CA CYS A 13 -12.65 2.28 -10.65
C CYS A 13 -12.70 3.82 -10.63
N LEU A 14 -12.84 4.49 -11.78
CA LEU A 14 -12.83 5.96 -11.87
C LEU A 14 -13.71 6.68 -10.83
N PRO A 15 -14.97 6.27 -10.57
CA PRO A 15 -15.80 6.89 -9.54
C PRO A 15 -15.15 6.87 -8.15
N THR A 16 -14.57 5.74 -7.77
CA THR A 16 -13.87 5.55 -6.50
C THR A 16 -12.57 6.37 -6.44
N LEU A 17 -11.84 6.47 -7.55
CA LEU A 17 -10.64 7.32 -7.65
C LEU A 17 -10.99 8.81 -7.45
N VAL A 18 -12.14 9.25 -7.98
CA VAL A 18 -12.65 10.62 -7.75
C VAL A 18 -12.91 10.84 -6.27
N SER A 19 -13.57 9.91 -5.57
CA SER A 19 -13.84 10.05 -4.14
C SER A 19 -12.56 10.08 -3.29
N MET A 20 -11.50 9.37 -3.69
CA MET A 20 -10.18 9.47 -3.04
C MET A 20 -9.56 10.87 -3.22
N CYS A 21 -9.67 11.45 -4.43
CA CYS A 21 -9.20 12.80 -4.71
C CYS A 21 -9.98 13.87 -3.94
N GLU A 22 -11.30 13.73 -3.82
CA GLU A 22 -12.15 14.63 -3.02
C GLU A 22 -11.76 14.56 -1.54
N CYS A 23 -11.54 13.34 -0.99
CA CYS A 23 -11.03 13.17 0.37
C CYS A 23 -9.67 13.88 0.57
N LEU A 24 -8.77 13.72 -0.40
CA LEU A 24 -7.45 14.35 -0.38
C LEU A 24 -7.55 15.88 -0.39
N ASP A 25 -8.39 16.44 -1.25
CA ASP A 25 -8.61 17.87 -1.36
C ASP A 25 -9.18 18.45 -0.06
N GLU A 26 -10.22 17.83 0.50
CA GLU A 26 -10.81 18.22 1.79
C GLU A 26 -9.77 18.23 2.91
N THR A 27 -8.95 17.17 3.01
CA THR A 27 -7.95 17.06 4.09
C THR A 27 -6.83 18.10 3.91
N ILE A 28 -6.32 18.28 2.69
CA ILE A 28 -5.24 19.25 2.43
C ILE A 28 -5.74 20.69 2.63
N ASN A 29 -6.98 21.00 2.29
CA ASN A 29 -7.54 22.35 2.44
C ASN A 29 -8.17 22.60 3.82
N SER A 30 -8.20 21.60 4.70
CA SER A 30 -8.72 21.75 6.06
C SER A 30 -7.89 22.73 6.88
N SER A 31 -8.55 23.42 7.82
CA SER A 31 -7.93 24.42 8.71
C SER A 31 -7.23 23.81 9.93
N HIS A 32 -7.22 22.48 10.07
CA HIS A 32 -6.61 21.79 11.19
C HIS A 32 -5.08 21.91 11.18
N SER A 33 -4.47 21.83 12.37
CA SER A 33 -3.01 21.86 12.50
C SER A 33 -2.40 20.62 11.83
N LYS A 34 -1.44 20.84 10.93
CA LYS A 34 -0.65 19.79 10.29
C LYS A 34 0.69 19.63 11.01
N PRO A 35 1.23 18.40 11.12
CA PRO A 35 0.69 17.13 10.63
C PRO A 35 -0.48 16.59 11.48
N CYS A 36 -1.48 15.97 10.84
CA CYS A 36 -2.59 15.28 11.50
C CYS A 36 -2.42 13.75 11.40
N LEU A 37 -2.18 13.08 12.52
CA LEU A 37 -1.91 11.63 12.54
C LEU A 37 -3.18 10.78 12.42
N GLU A 38 -4.37 11.32 12.70
CA GLU A 38 -5.63 10.62 12.41
C GLU A 38 -5.89 10.55 10.90
N ASP A 39 -5.58 11.62 10.17
CA ASP A 39 -5.65 11.60 8.70
C ASP A 39 -4.63 10.61 8.12
N LEU A 40 -3.45 10.48 8.73
CA LEU A 40 -2.48 9.45 8.33
C LEU A 40 -3.07 8.04 8.43
N LYS A 41 -3.80 7.72 9.51
CA LYS A 41 -4.47 6.43 9.63
C LYS A 41 -5.47 6.22 8.50
N PHE A 42 -6.27 7.24 8.19
CA PHE A 42 -7.24 7.17 7.10
C PHE A 42 -6.57 6.88 5.76
N PHE A 43 -5.54 7.63 5.35
CA PHE A 43 -4.89 7.42 4.05
C PHE A 43 -4.11 6.10 3.98
N LEU A 44 -3.56 5.60 5.09
CA LEU A 44 -2.99 4.24 5.15
C LEU A 44 -4.08 3.17 4.93
N LEU A 45 -5.28 3.37 5.48
CA LEU A 45 -6.42 2.47 5.27
C LEU A 45 -6.96 2.56 3.84
N CYS A 46 -7.02 3.74 3.22
CA CYS A 46 -7.33 3.89 1.80
C CYS A 46 -6.36 3.07 0.93
N SER A 47 -5.06 3.21 1.19
CA SER A 47 -4.00 2.47 0.48
C SER A 47 -4.10 0.96 0.72
N LEU A 48 -4.42 0.51 1.93
CA LEU A 48 -4.67 -0.90 2.24
C LEU A 48 -5.86 -1.46 1.44
N TRP A 49 -7.04 -0.85 1.60
CA TRP A 49 -8.28 -1.44 1.10
C TRP A 49 -8.43 -1.37 -0.41
N SER A 50 -7.67 -0.48 -1.07
CA SER A 50 -7.54 -0.47 -2.53
C SER A 50 -6.95 -1.76 -3.12
N ASN A 51 -6.29 -2.61 -2.32
CA ASN A 51 -5.77 -3.91 -2.75
C ASN A 51 -6.87 -5.00 -2.87
N GLU A 52 -8.11 -4.76 -2.40
CA GLU A 52 -9.19 -5.77 -2.51
C GLU A 52 -9.56 -6.11 -3.96
N VAL A 53 -9.44 -5.14 -4.88
CA VAL A 53 -9.75 -5.35 -6.30
C VAL A 53 -8.64 -6.19 -6.96
N ASP A 54 -8.70 -7.51 -6.79
CA ASP A 54 -7.76 -8.46 -7.38
C ASP A 54 -8.21 -8.92 -8.78
N LEU A 55 -7.34 -8.77 -9.78
CA LEU A 55 -7.56 -9.22 -11.16
C LEU A 55 -7.70 -10.74 -11.33
N SER A 56 -7.21 -11.51 -10.37
CA SER A 56 -7.19 -12.98 -10.42
C SER A 56 -8.51 -13.60 -9.94
N MET A 57 -9.31 -12.84 -9.20
CA MET A 57 -10.66 -13.24 -8.80
C MET A 57 -11.62 -12.81 -9.91
N GLN A 58 -12.44 -13.75 -10.40
CA GLN A 58 -13.35 -13.52 -11.51
C GLN A 58 -14.12 -12.21 -11.32
N VAL A 59 -14.05 -11.34 -12.32
CA VAL A 59 -14.92 -10.17 -12.49
C VAL A 59 -16.35 -10.70 -12.70
N GLY A 60 -16.98 -11.12 -11.61
CA GLY A 60 -18.38 -11.49 -11.52
C GLY A 60 -19.12 -10.32 -10.91
N GLU A 61 -19.85 -9.58 -11.74
CA GLU A 61 -21.04 -8.80 -11.40
C GLU A 61 -21.01 -8.04 -10.06
N THR A 62 -19.91 -7.35 -9.75
CA THR A 62 -19.98 -6.25 -8.77
C THR A 62 -20.44 -5.04 -9.57
N GLU A 63 -21.69 -4.63 -9.35
CA GLU A 63 -22.28 -3.44 -9.96
C GLU A 63 -21.30 -2.27 -9.86
N CYS A 64 -21.05 -1.63 -11.00
CA CYS A 64 -20.17 -0.49 -11.17
C CYS A 64 -20.45 0.58 -10.10
N ASP A 65 -19.43 0.82 -9.25
CA ASP A 65 -19.44 1.82 -8.18
C ASP A 65 -20.03 3.15 -8.69
N THR A 66 -21.15 3.56 -8.13
CA THR A 66 -21.60 4.95 -8.26
C THR A 66 -20.58 5.86 -7.58
N HIS A 67 -20.40 7.10 -8.06
CA HIS A 67 -19.60 8.08 -7.33
C HIS A 67 -20.24 8.29 -5.96
N ILE A 68 -19.58 7.81 -4.90
CA ILE A 68 -20.10 7.81 -3.52
C ILE A 68 -19.76 9.10 -2.76
N GLY A 69 -18.75 9.84 -3.23
CA GLY A 69 -18.24 11.06 -2.59
C GLY A 69 -17.32 10.80 -1.39
N ALA A 70 -16.67 11.86 -0.91
CA ALA A 70 -15.66 11.77 0.16
C ALA A 70 -16.23 11.24 1.50
N SER A 71 -17.40 11.73 1.92
CA SER A 71 -18.02 11.31 3.19
C SER A 71 -18.35 9.83 3.23
N GLN A 72 -18.95 9.30 2.16
CA GLN A 72 -19.31 7.88 2.09
C GLN A 72 -18.04 7.00 2.04
N LEU A 73 -17.01 7.42 1.29
CA LEU A 73 -15.74 6.68 1.26
C LEU A 73 -15.10 6.58 2.65
N LYS A 74 -15.17 7.66 3.46
CA LYS A 74 -14.70 7.66 4.85
C LYS A 74 -15.49 6.68 5.72
N GLU A 75 -16.81 6.64 5.58
CA GLU A 75 -17.68 5.71 6.30
C GLU A 75 -17.44 4.26 5.89
N ASP A 76 -17.31 3.99 4.59
CA ASP A 76 -17.05 2.64 4.06
C ASP A 76 -15.72 2.10 4.56
N ILE A 77 -14.66 2.91 4.50
CA ILE A 77 -13.34 2.53 5.04
C ILE A 77 -13.42 2.30 6.55
N ALA A 78 -14.12 3.14 7.31
CA ALA A 78 -14.27 2.96 8.75
C ALA A 78 -15.03 1.66 9.10
N SER A 79 -16.17 1.43 8.44
CA SER A 79 -16.99 0.22 8.60
C SER A 79 -16.19 -1.03 8.24
N LYS A 80 -15.50 -0.99 7.10
CA LYS A 80 -14.66 -2.09 6.65
C LYS A 80 -13.54 -2.39 7.63
N THR A 81 -12.86 -1.35 8.10
CA THR A 81 -11.77 -1.46 9.08
C THR A 81 -12.26 -2.09 10.38
N PHE A 82 -13.42 -1.65 10.89
CA PHE A 82 -14.03 -2.22 12.09
C PHE A 82 -14.36 -3.71 11.95
N ASN A 83 -14.86 -4.12 10.78
CA ASN A 83 -15.35 -5.47 10.57
C ASN A 83 -14.27 -6.48 10.16
N GLN A 84 -13.29 -6.04 9.36
CA GLN A 84 -12.42 -6.93 8.57
C GLN A 84 -10.91 -6.81 8.89
N MET A 85 -10.47 -5.89 9.74
CA MET A 85 -9.06 -5.83 10.15
C MET A 85 -8.67 -7.01 11.05
N VAL A 86 -7.62 -7.72 10.69
CA VAL A 86 -7.11 -8.87 11.44
C VAL A 86 -6.01 -8.45 12.40
N VAL A 87 -5.04 -7.70 11.90
CA VAL A 87 -3.96 -7.06 12.69
C VAL A 87 -3.97 -5.58 12.36
N ASN A 88 -4.03 -4.73 13.38
CA ASN A 88 -4.14 -3.28 13.21
C ASN A 88 -3.15 -2.54 14.13
N ASP A 89 -1.94 -2.33 13.61
CA ASP A 89 -0.86 -1.63 14.31
C ASP A 89 -0.89 -0.10 14.05
N LEU A 90 -2.00 0.48 13.58
CA LEU A 90 -2.08 1.90 13.20
C LEU A 90 -1.67 2.85 14.33
N VAL A 91 -2.03 2.53 15.57
CA VAL A 91 -1.66 3.34 16.75
C VAL A 91 -0.14 3.38 16.89
N GLN A 92 0.51 2.22 16.80
CA GLN A 92 1.95 2.09 16.89
C GLN A 92 2.66 2.74 15.69
N VAL A 93 2.08 2.63 14.49
CA VAL A 93 2.58 3.31 13.28
C VAL A 93 2.59 4.82 13.49
N THR A 94 1.47 5.40 13.96
CA THR A 94 1.40 6.85 14.21
C THR A 94 2.33 7.31 15.31
N ALA A 95 2.52 6.51 16.37
CA ALA A 95 3.41 6.84 17.47
C ALA A 95 4.90 6.81 17.09
N ARG A 96 5.26 6.00 16.08
CA ARG A 96 6.63 5.82 15.60
C ARG A 96 6.92 6.60 14.32
N TRP A 97 5.97 7.36 13.80
CA TRP A 97 6.18 8.12 12.57
C TRP A 97 7.31 9.13 12.77
N PRO A 98 8.29 9.22 11.85
CA PRO A 98 9.54 9.96 12.07
C PRO A 98 9.38 11.48 11.88
N LEU A 99 8.53 12.13 12.66
CA LEU A 99 8.22 13.57 12.55
C LEU A 99 9.45 14.46 12.71
N ASN A 100 10.44 14.04 13.49
CA ASN A 100 11.66 14.80 13.77
C ASN A 100 12.79 14.59 12.73
N ASP A 101 12.65 13.64 11.81
CA ASP A 101 13.64 13.43 10.74
C ASP A 101 13.46 14.54 9.69
N PRO A 102 14.49 15.32 9.32
CA PRO A 102 14.33 16.36 8.30
C PRO A 102 14.22 15.81 6.87
N SER A 103 14.77 14.62 6.60
CA SER A 103 14.80 14.01 5.26
C SER A 103 13.54 13.22 4.92
N ARG A 104 12.83 12.68 5.94
CA ARG A 104 11.56 11.91 5.85
C ARG A 104 11.29 11.31 4.47
N THR A 105 12.14 10.38 4.05
CA THR A 105 11.93 9.64 2.81
C THR A 105 11.04 8.45 3.09
N VAL A 106 9.90 8.37 2.38
CA VAL A 106 8.95 7.27 2.47
C VAL A 106 9.09 6.40 1.22
N VAL A 107 9.39 5.12 1.41
CA VAL A 107 9.44 4.13 0.32
C VAL A 107 8.15 3.31 0.33
N ILE A 108 7.50 3.21 -0.83
CA ILE A 108 6.35 2.32 -1.06
C ILE A 108 6.79 1.22 -2.02
N VAL A 109 6.90 -0.01 -1.51
CA VAL A 109 7.13 -1.21 -2.32
C VAL A 109 5.79 -1.65 -2.90
N THR A 110 5.55 -1.26 -4.15
CA THR A 110 4.23 -1.32 -4.80
C THR A 110 3.80 -2.75 -5.12
N ASP A 111 2.49 -2.99 -5.10
CA ASP A 111 1.84 -4.23 -5.54
C ASP A 111 1.16 -4.02 -6.89
N ASN A 112 -0.15 -3.77 -6.94
CA ASN A 112 -0.96 -3.72 -8.15
C ASN A 112 -1.09 -2.32 -8.76
N THR A 113 -1.45 -2.28 -10.05
CA THR A 113 -1.97 -1.07 -10.70
C THR A 113 -3.32 -0.64 -10.13
N SER A 114 -4.03 0.28 -10.79
CA SER A 114 -5.26 0.86 -10.26
C SER A 114 -6.30 -0.20 -9.85
N PRO A 115 -7.04 0.04 -8.76
CA PRO A 115 -7.08 1.30 -7.99
C PRO A 115 -5.89 1.50 -7.04
N GLU A 116 -5.07 0.47 -6.79
CA GLU A 116 -4.07 0.48 -5.72
C GLU A 116 -2.98 1.52 -5.90
N ILE A 117 -2.32 1.57 -7.06
CA ILE A 117 -1.26 2.58 -7.27
C ILE A 117 -1.79 4.02 -7.21
N PHE A 118 -3.06 4.24 -7.54
CA PHE A 118 -3.67 5.55 -7.43
C PHE A 118 -3.88 5.93 -5.95
N ALA A 119 -4.34 5.00 -5.12
CA ALA A 119 -4.42 5.19 -3.68
C ALA A 119 -3.04 5.43 -3.05
N ASP A 120 -1.99 4.76 -3.55
CA ASP A 120 -0.61 4.99 -3.10
C ASP A 120 -0.09 6.37 -3.49
N LEU A 121 -0.46 6.90 -4.66
CA LEU A 121 -0.17 8.28 -5.08
C LEU A 121 -0.93 9.31 -4.24
N VAL A 122 -2.21 9.03 -3.92
CA VAL A 122 -3.02 9.83 -3.00
C VAL A 122 -2.37 9.87 -1.61
N LEU A 123 -1.95 8.73 -1.08
CA LEU A 123 -1.21 8.64 0.18
C LEU A 123 0.09 9.46 0.09
N GLY A 124 0.88 9.29 -0.96
CA GLY A 124 2.11 10.05 -1.16
C GLY A 124 1.89 11.57 -1.16
N GLU A 125 0.83 12.03 -1.83
CA GLU A 125 0.55 13.46 -1.94
C GLU A 125 0.04 14.04 -0.62
N PHE A 126 -0.77 13.27 0.13
CA PHE A 126 -1.13 13.60 1.50
C PHE A 126 0.12 13.73 2.38
N LEU A 127 1.04 12.77 2.31
CA LEU A 127 2.26 12.77 3.11
C LEU A 127 3.12 14.02 2.86
N LEU A 128 3.32 14.38 1.58
CA LEU A 128 4.06 15.59 1.21
C LEU A 128 3.32 16.86 1.66
N SER A 129 2.01 16.96 1.38
CA SER A 129 1.22 18.18 1.65
C SER A 129 0.98 18.44 3.14
N CYS A 130 1.15 17.42 3.98
CA CYS A 130 1.01 17.53 5.43
C CYS A 130 2.35 17.54 6.18
N GLY A 131 3.49 17.57 5.47
CA GLY A 131 4.82 17.56 6.08
C GLY A 131 5.17 16.25 6.80
N LEU A 132 4.50 15.15 6.45
CA LEU A 132 4.77 13.81 6.95
C LEU A 132 5.87 13.09 6.15
N ALA A 133 6.17 13.58 4.94
CA ALA A 133 7.27 13.17 4.09
C ALA A 133 7.89 14.39 3.39
N GLU A 134 9.19 14.33 3.08
CA GLU A 134 9.84 15.28 2.15
C GLU A 134 9.91 14.69 0.74
N SER A 135 10.04 13.37 0.65
CA SER A 135 10.08 12.62 -0.61
C SER A 135 9.37 11.28 -0.48
N VAL A 136 8.74 10.85 -1.57
CA VAL A 136 8.09 9.54 -1.68
C VAL A 136 8.66 8.78 -2.87
N ILE A 137 9.11 7.56 -2.62
CA ILE A 137 9.77 6.71 -3.59
C ILE A 137 8.91 5.48 -3.80
N PHE A 138 8.46 5.29 -5.04
CA PHE A 138 7.72 4.10 -5.43
C PHE A 138 8.68 3.07 -6.02
N MET A 139 8.60 1.83 -5.57
CA MET A 139 9.46 0.74 -6.06
C MET A 139 8.66 -0.27 -6.89
N PRO A 140 8.44 -0.01 -8.19
CA PRO A 140 7.74 -0.92 -9.08
C PRO A 140 8.60 -2.13 -9.50
N LYS A 141 7.91 -3.15 -10.03
CA LYS A 141 8.54 -4.34 -10.59
C LYS A 141 9.28 -4.00 -11.90
N ARG A 142 10.41 -4.66 -12.13
CA ARG A 142 11.24 -4.47 -13.33
C ARG A 142 10.58 -5.01 -14.62
N LEU A 143 9.75 -6.04 -14.47
CA LEU A 143 9.15 -6.81 -15.55
C LEU A 143 7.64 -6.93 -15.28
N PRO A 144 6.80 -7.22 -16.29
CA PRO A 144 5.45 -7.71 -16.04
C PRO A 144 5.49 -8.89 -15.06
N TRP A 145 4.80 -8.75 -13.94
CA TRP A 145 4.85 -9.68 -12.81
C TRP A 145 3.43 -9.85 -12.26
N PHE A 146 3.05 -11.07 -11.89
CA PHE A 146 1.76 -11.39 -11.25
C PHE A 146 0.52 -10.66 -11.83
N VAL A 147 0.46 -10.54 -13.16
CA VAL A 147 -0.64 -9.90 -13.93
C VAL A 147 -0.77 -8.39 -13.70
N SER A 148 -1.16 -7.97 -12.50
CA SER A 148 -1.49 -6.58 -12.14
C SER A 148 -0.31 -5.79 -11.61
N ASP A 149 0.83 -6.40 -11.28
CA ASP A 149 1.88 -5.65 -10.59
C ASP A 149 2.35 -4.42 -11.37
N VAL A 150 2.58 -3.34 -10.64
CA VAL A 150 3.05 -2.06 -11.20
C VAL A 150 4.47 -2.23 -11.74
N THR A 151 4.66 -1.73 -12.96
CA THR A 151 5.96 -1.49 -13.58
C THR A 151 6.14 0.02 -13.80
N ALA A 152 7.37 0.47 -14.08
CA ALA A 152 7.62 1.88 -14.41
C ALA A 152 6.77 2.38 -15.59
N ARG A 153 6.44 1.50 -16.55
CA ARG A 153 5.57 1.84 -17.69
C ARG A 153 4.12 2.13 -17.28
N ASP A 154 3.65 1.52 -16.20
CA ASP A 154 2.30 1.75 -15.70
C ASP A 154 2.18 3.16 -15.07
N PHE A 155 3.23 3.65 -14.40
CA PHE A 155 3.31 5.06 -13.98
C PHE A 155 3.30 6.01 -15.17
N ASP A 156 4.14 5.75 -16.17
CA ASP A 156 4.16 6.56 -17.39
C ASP A 156 2.79 6.61 -18.06
N TRP A 157 2.11 5.47 -18.15
CA TRP A 157 0.77 5.39 -18.70
C TRP A 157 -0.22 6.22 -17.86
N LEU A 158 -0.26 6.02 -16.54
CA LEU A 158 -1.19 6.72 -15.65
C LEU A 158 -1.03 8.24 -15.68
N LEU A 159 0.22 8.73 -15.71
CA LEU A 159 0.52 10.16 -15.62
C LEU A 159 0.48 10.89 -16.96
N LYS A 160 0.80 10.21 -18.07
CA LYS A 160 0.97 10.85 -19.39
C LYS A 160 -0.14 10.53 -20.38
N CYS A 161 -0.96 9.51 -20.15
CA CYS A 161 -2.02 9.17 -21.08
C CYS A 161 -3.11 10.25 -21.05
N ARG A 162 -3.29 10.95 -22.19
CA ARG A 162 -4.32 11.99 -22.34
C ARG A 162 -5.67 11.42 -22.75
N ASP A 163 -5.64 10.31 -23.48
CA ASP A 163 -6.78 9.62 -24.07
C ASP A 163 -7.19 8.40 -23.24
N VAL A 164 -7.24 8.56 -21.92
CA VAL A 164 -7.63 7.49 -21.01
C VAL A 164 -9.12 7.18 -21.22
N PRO A 165 -9.51 5.91 -21.46
CA PRO A 165 -10.91 5.56 -21.61
C PRO A 165 -11.66 5.72 -20.28
N GLY A 166 -12.86 6.31 -20.34
CA GLY A 166 -13.74 6.43 -19.19
C GLY A 166 -14.67 7.65 -19.25
N SER A 167 -15.42 7.86 -18.17
CA SER A 167 -16.32 9.02 -18.03
C SER A 167 -15.52 10.32 -18.11
N LEU A 168 -15.86 11.18 -19.08
CA LEU A 168 -15.22 12.50 -19.25
C LEU A 168 -15.34 13.36 -17.99
N GLU A 169 -16.46 13.25 -17.27
CA GLU A 169 -16.68 13.96 -16.00
C GLU A 169 -15.71 13.49 -14.92
N ASN A 170 -15.61 12.17 -14.70
CA ASN A 170 -14.71 11.63 -13.68
C ASN A 170 -13.24 11.89 -14.03
N LEU A 171 -12.88 11.76 -15.31
CA LEU A 171 -11.54 12.09 -15.80
C LEU A 171 -11.20 13.57 -15.58
N ALA A 172 -12.15 14.48 -15.78
CA ALA A 172 -11.93 15.90 -15.50
C ALA A 172 -11.66 16.18 -14.01
N LYS A 173 -12.29 15.42 -13.10
CA LYS A 173 -12.08 15.56 -11.64
C LYS A 173 -10.72 15.06 -11.17
N ILE A 174 -10.15 14.01 -11.79
CA ILE A 174 -8.83 13.48 -11.40
C ILE A 174 -7.66 14.11 -12.15
N ARG A 175 -7.89 14.74 -13.31
CA ARG A 175 -6.83 15.31 -14.16
C ARG A 175 -5.91 16.31 -13.43
N PRO A 176 -6.42 17.25 -12.60
CA PRO A 176 -5.56 18.16 -11.85
C PRO A 176 -4.58 17.43 -10.91
N TRP A 177 -5.01 16.30 -10.33
CA TRP A 177 -4.15 15.47 -9.48
C TRP A 177 -3.08 14.73 -10.29
N LEU A 178 -3.43 14.18 -11.47
CA LEU A 178 -2.46 13.56 -12.37
C LEU A 178 -1.39 14.56 -12.84
N GLU A 179 -1.78 15.80 -13.14
CA GLU A 179 -0.87 16.89 -13.50
C GLU A 179 0.02 17.28 -12.32
N ARG A 180 -0.55 17.42 -11.13
CA ARG A 180 0.19 17.69 -9.89
C ARG A 180 1.22 16.60 -9.59
N TRP A 181 0.83 15.33 -9.66
CA TRP A 181 1.76 14.22 -9.43
C TRP A 181 2.83 14.14 -10.52
N SER A 182 2.48 14.42 -11.77
CA SER A 182 3.49 14.55 -12.84
C SER A 182 4.54 15.61 -12.48
N GLN A 183 4.12 16.75 -11.93
CA GLN A 183 5.03 17.78 -11.43
C GLN A 183 5.85 17.30 -10.23
N ARG A 184 5.25 16.55 -9.28
CA ARG A 184 5.99 15.93 -8.16
C ARG A 184 7.13 15.03 -8.64
N PHE A 185 6.91 14.27 -9.72
CA PHE A 185 7.93 13.44 -10.36
C PHE A 185 9.00 14.27 -11.07
N CYS A 186 8.63 15.36 -11.74
CA CYS A 186 9.59 16.29 -12.36
C CYS A 186 10.51 16.93 -11.31
N ASP A 187 9.96 17.31 -10.16
CA ASP A 187 10.69 18.02 -9.09
C ASP A 187 11.41 17.06 -8.12
N GLY A 188 11.26 15.75 -8.30
CA GLY A 188 11.94 14.71 -7.51
C GLY A 188 11.31 14.40 -6.14
N SER A 189 10.30 15.15 -5.72
CA SER A 189 9.53 14.87 -4.50
C SER A 189 8.74 13.54 -4.59
N PHE A 190 8.35 13.13 -5.80
CA PHE A 190 8.04 11.74 -6.12
C PHE A 190 9.12 11.17 -7.03
N SER A 191 9.46 9.89 -6.86
CA SER A 191 10.36 9.19 -7.76
C SER A 191 10.04 7.71 -7.88
N THR A 192 10.56 7.05 -8.92
CA THR A 192 10.50 5.59 -9.04
C THR A 192 11.90 4.99 -8.96
N GLU A 193 12.06 3.93 -8.18
CA GLU A 193 13.31 3.17 -8.08
C GLU A 193 13.05 1.70 -8.44
N VAL A 194 13.65 1.23 -9.54
CA VAL A 194 13.46 -0.15 -10.02
C VAL A 194 14.62 -1.03 -9.59
N HIS A 195 14.35 -2.02 -8.74
CA HIS A 195 15.33 -3.02 -8.35
C HIS A 195 14.96 -4.43 -8.83
N GLY A 196 15.93 -5.20 -9.33
CA GLY A 196 15.69 -6.52 -9.92
C GLY A 196 15.25 -7.58 -8.92
N PHE A 197 15.62 -7.41 -7.65
CA PHE A 197 15.31 -8.33 -6.55
C PHE A 197 13.80 -8.56 -6.38
N TRP A 198 12.96 -7.54 -6.63
CA TRP A 198 11.51 -7.64 -6.49
C TRP A 198 10.89 -8.73 -7.36
N THR A 199 11.51 -9.00 -8.52
CA THR A 199 11.08 -10.02 -9.50
C THR A 199 11.92 -11.31 -9.45
N LEU A 200 12.70 -11.51 -8.39
CA LEU A 200 13.38 -12.79 -8.11
C LEU A 200 12.48 -13.70 -7.25
N PRO A 201 12.71 -15.03 -7.22
CA PRO A 201 11.88 -15.95 -6.44
C PRO A 201 12.17 -15.94 -4.94
N PHE A 202 13.13 -15.13 -4.48
CA PHE A 202 13.58 -15.15 -3.09
C PHE A 202 12.61 -14.43 -2.14
N GLY A 203 12.52 -14.94 -0.91
CA GLY A 203 11.98 -14.20 0.23
C GLY A 203 12.91 -13.07 0.66
N TYR A 204 12.41 -12.16 1.48
CA TYR A 204 13.14 -10.94 1.85
C TYR A 204 14.27 -11.18 2.86
N ASN A 205 14.33 -12.36 3.46
CA ASN A 205 15.48 -12.84 4.23
C ASN A 205 16.76 -12.98 3.38
N GLU A 206 16.62 -13.18 2.07
CA GLU A 206 17.75 -13.26 1.14
C GLU A 206 18.16 -11.88 0.59
N MET A 207 17.48 -10.80 0.98
CA MET A 207 17.74 -9.45 0.44
C MET A 207 19.15 -8.97 0.82
N LYS A 208 19.53 -9.09 2.10
CA LYS A 208 20.86 -8.65 2.57
C LYS A 208 22.02 -9.29 1.80
N PRO A 209 22.09 -10.63 1.62
CA PRO A 209 23.20 -11.24 0.87
C PRO A 209 23.12 -11.07 -0.65
N ARG A 210 21.94 -10.90 -1.25
CA ARG A 210 21.77 -10.89 -2.72
C ARG A 210 21.61 -9.51 -3.34
N ALA A 211 21.13 -8.56 -2.57
CA ALA A 211 20.87 -7.18 -2.94
C ALA A 211 21.23 -6.26 -1.76
N PRO A 212 22.51 -6.25 -1.33
CA PRO A 212 22.94 -5.48 -0.17
C PRO A 212 22.70 -3.97 -0.34
N ASP A 213 22.75 -3.48 -1.58
CA ASP A 213 22.40 -2.11 -1.95
C ASP A 213 20.92 -1.80 -1.69
N LEU A 214 20.00 -2.67 -2.12
CA LEU A 214 18.58 -2.52 -1.80
C LEU A 214 18.32 -2.64 -0.30
N TYR A 215 18.98 -3.59 0.37
CA TYR A 215 18.84 -3.75 1.81
C TYR A 215 19.27 -2.49 2.56
N HIS A 216 20.42 -1.92 2.21
CA HIS A 216 20.91 -0.66 2.75
C HIS A 216 19.94 0.50 2.42
N ARG A 217 19.46 0.56 1.18
CA ARG A 217 18.48 1.56 0.73
C ARG A 217 17.22 1.59 1.61
N LEU A 218 16.70 0.41 1.96
CA LEU A 218 15.48 0.28 2.76
C LEU A 218 15.68 0.43 4.27
N THR A 219 16.87 0.12 4.77
CA THR A 219 17.13 0.10 6.22
C THR A 219 17.82 1.36 6.72
N ALA A 220 18.70 1.97 5.92
CA ALA A 220 19.57 3.05 6.37
C ALA A 220 19.29 4.39 5.69
N GLU A 221 18.76 4.39 4.46
CA GLU A 221 18.62 5.60 3.65
C GLU A 221 17.19 6.14 3.53
N CYS A 222 16.21 5.48 4.15
CA CYS A 222 14.83 5.95 4.21
C CYS A 222 14.27 5.89 5.63
N SER A 223 13.23 6.67 5.88
CA SER A 223 12.65 6.83 7.22
C SER A 223 11.47 5.89 7.43
N VAL A 224 10.71 5.60 6.36
CA VAL A 224 9.56 4.68 6.39
C VAL A 224 9.59 3.78 5.16
N VAL A 225 9.30 2.48 5.34
CA VAL A 225 9.07 1.52 4.25
C VAL A 225 7.68 0.89 4.40
N ILE A 226 6.88 0.97 3.35
CA ILE A 226 5.53 0.41 3.26
C ILE A 226 5.53 -0.70 2.21
N PHE A 227 5.37 -1.95 2.65
CA PHE A 227 5.22 -3.12 1.78
C PHE A 227 3.74 -3.36 1.46
N LYS A 228 3.34 -3.15 0.21
CA LYS A 228 1.95 -3.30 -0.22
C LYS A 228 1.59 -4.73 -0.62
N GLY A 229 0.44 -5.22 -0.21
CA GLY A 229 -0.20 -6.40 -0.79
C GLY A 229 0.34 -7.76 -0.37
N ASP A 230 -0.33 -8.79 -0.89
CA ASP A 230 -0.19 -10.16 -0.44
C ASP A 230 1.15 -10.79 -0.83
N LEU A 231 1.65 -10.53 -2.04
CA LEU A 231 2.92 -11.09 -2.49
C LEU A 231 4.11 -10.55 -1.67
N ASN A 232 4.12 -9.26 -1.35
CA ASN A 232 5.15 -8.69 -0.47
C ASN A 232 5.08 -9.32 0.93
N TYR A 233 3.88 -9.51 1.48
CA TYR A 233 3.69 -10.18 2.77
C TYR A 233 4.18 -11.63 2.77
N ARG A 234 3.86 -12.40 1.71
CA ARG A 234 4.36 -13.76 1.54
C ARG A 234 5.89 -13.80 1.44
N LYS A 235 6.51 -12.86 0.74
CA LYS A 235 7.99 -12.77 0.68
C LYS A 235 8.63 -12.36 2.01
N LEU A 236 7.97 -11.54 2.82
CA LEU A 236 8.39 -11.22 4.20
C LEU A 236 8.34 -12.45 5.11
N LEU A 237 7.38 -13.34 4.91
CA LEU A 237 7.19 -14.55 5.71
C LEU A 237 7.76 -15.83 5.05
N GLU A 238 8.39 -15.71 3.88
CA GLU A 238 8.85 -16.81 3.04
C GLU A 238 7.79 -17.88 2.73
N ASP A 239 6.51 -17.50 2.72
CA ASP A 239 5.39 -18.40 2.41
C ASP A 239 5.37 -19.68 3.28
N ARG A 240 5.85 -19.59 4.53
CA ARG A 240 5.96 -20.73 5.46
C ARG A 240 4.72 -20.88 6.34
N SER A 241 4.49 -22.09 6.83
CA SER A 241 3.41 -22.42 7.78
C SER A 241 3.70 -21.94 9.20
N TRP A 242 3.74 -20.62 9.41
CA TRP A 242 3.85 -20.01 10.74
C TRP A 242 2.56 -20.21 11.55
N ALA A 243 2.68 -20.29 12.87
CA ALA A 243 1.53 -20.21 13.77
C ALA A 243 1.03 -18.75 13.82
N PRO A 244 -0.19 -18.44 13.34
CA PRO A 244 -0.64 -17.05 13.19
C PRO A 244 -0.74 -16.28 14.51
N ASP A 245 -0.96 -16.98 15.61
CA ASP A 245 -1.13 -16.47 16.98
C ASP A 245 0.13 -16.63 17.86
N SER A 246 1.27 -16.99 17.28
CA SER A 246 2.55 -17.12 17.99
C SER A 246 3.38 -15.85 17.88
N GLU A 247 3.60 -15.16 19.01
CA GLU A 247 4.49 -14.00 19.06
C GLU A 247 5.93 -14.37 18.71
N ARG A 248 6.37 -15.58 19.09
CA ARG A 248 7.70 -16.10 18.70
C ARG A 248 7.82 -16.23 17.18
N ASP A 249 6.78 -16.73 16.52
CA ASP A 249 6.78 -16.91 15.07
C ASP A 249 6.75 -15.56 14.36
N LYS A 250 5.96 -14.60 14.85
CA LYS A 250 5.96 -13.21 14.37
C LYS A 250 7.37 -12.60 14.41
N VAL A 251 8.01 -12.63 15.59
CA VAL A 251 9.37 -12.10 15.79
C VAL A 251 10.38 -12.82 14.89
N THR A 252 10.27 -14.14 14.78
CA THR A 252 11.18 -14.94 13.95
C THR A 252 10.98 -14.65 12.46
N ALA A 253 9.75 -14.57 11.98
CA ALA A 253 9.45 -14.39 10.57
C ALA A 253 9.94 -13.02 10.06
N PHE A 254 9.61 -11.93 10.75
CA PHE A 254 10.08 -10.60 10.37
C PHE A 254 11.57 -10.40 10.67
N GLY A 255 12.06 -10.89 11.82
CA GLY A 255 13.46 -10.74 12.22
C GLY A 255 14.46 -11.44 11.29
N ARG A 256 14.03 -12.45 10.54
CA ARG A 256 14.86 -13.10 9.51
C ARG A 256 15.07 -12.22 8.28
N CYS A 257 14.14 -11.32 7.98
CA CYS A 257 14.28 -10.31 6.93
C CYS A 257 14.99 -9.07 7.46
N PHE A 258 14.51 -8.53 8.58
CA PHE A 258 14.94 -7.27 9.16
C PHE A 258 15.17 -7.44 10.67
N PRO A 259 16.33 -7.97 11.10
CA PRO A 259 16.60 -8.28 12.50
C PRO A 259 16.57 -7.02 13.36
N PRO A 260 15.93 -7.03 14.54
CA PRO A 260 15.92 -5.88 15.44
C PRO A 260 17.37 -5.53 15.85
N ASP A 261 17.80 -4.33 15.48
CA ASP A 261 19.01 -3.61 15.91
C ASP A 261 20.30 -4.40 16.11
N ILE A 262 21.02 -4.60 15.01
CA ILE A 262 22.49 -4.67 15.02
C ILE A 262 23.01 -3.58 14.06
N GLY A 263 23.16 -2.35 14.58
CA GLY A 263 24.03 -1.31 13.99
C GLY A 263 23.62 -0.66 12.66
N GLU A 264 22.56 -1.10 11.98
CA GLU A 264 22.07 -0.53 10.72
C GLU A 264 20.57 -0.20 10.83
N GLY A 265 20.24 1.10 10.78
CA GLY A 265 18.95 1.59 10.29
C GLY A 265 17.77 1.73 11.27
N SER A 266 17.20 2.93 11.35
CA SER A 266 16.02 3.27 12.19
C SER A 266 14.69 3.35 11.41
N SER A 267 14.63 2.84 10.17
CA SER A 267 13.44 2.94 9.33
C SER A 267 12.24 2.23 9.99
N LEU A 268 11.11 2.92 10.06
CA LEU A 268 9.83 2.32 10.40
C LEU A 268 9.37 1.46 9.23
N MET A 269 9.26 0.14 9.41
CA MET A 269 8.82 -0.76 8.35
C MET A 269 7.45 -1.34 8.67
N MET A 270 6.54 -1.28 7.71
CA MET A 270 5.20 -1.83 7.85
C MET A 270 4.73 -2.52 6.58
N THR A 271 3.71 -3.35 6.71
CA THR A 271 3.00 -3.94 5.58
C THR A 271 1.52 -3.60 5.64
N LEU A 272 0.97 -3.27 4.47
CA LEU A 272 -0.45 -3.07 4.23
C LEU A 272 -0.92 -4.19 3.31
N ARG A 273 -1.61 -5.18 3.86
CA ARG A 273 -1.95 -6.42 3.16
C ARG A 273 -3.42 -6.77 3.30
N VAL A 274 -4.09 -6.97 2.16
CA VAL A 274 -5.36 -7.72 2.10
C VAL A 274 -5.02 -9.20 1.92
N ALA A 275 -5.58 -10.07 2.76
CA ALA A 275 -5.17 -11.47 2.84
C ALA A 275 -5.72 -12.32 1.70
N LYS A 276 -4.81 -12.86 0.88
CA LYS A 276 -5.09 -13.67 -0.30
C LYS A 276 -4.25 -14.96 -0.37
N ALA A 277 -3.60 -15.31 0.74
CA ALA A 277 -2.80 -16.51 0.92
C ALA A 277 -2.80 -17.00 2.36
N ASP A 278 -2.61 -18.31 2.53
CA ASP A 278 -2.64 -19.09 3.77
C ASP A 278 -1.39 -18.91 4.65
N VAL A 279 -0.94 -17.67 4.78
CA VAL A 279 0.18 -17.26 5.65
C VAL A 279 -0.22 -16.05 6.50
N ALA A 280 0.08 -16.08 7.79
CA ALA A 280 -0.17 -14.98 8.70
C ALA A 280 0.67 -15.13 9.97
N VAL A 281 0.97 -14.00 10.63
CA VAL A 281 1.56 -13.93 11.97
C VAL A 281 1.00 -12.73 12.73
N GLY A 282 1.12 -12.75 14.06
CA GLY A 282 0.84 -11.62 14.94
C GLY A 282 -0.63 -11.37 15.25
N LEU A 283 -1.50 -12.38 15.10
CA LEU A 283 -2.82 -12.37 15.69
C LEU A 283 -2.73 -12.68 17.20
N THR A 284 -3.75 -12.29 17.96
CA THR A 284 -3.96 -12.91 19.28
C THR A 284 -4.73 -14.23 19.12
N PRO A 285 -4.64 -15.17 20.08
CA PRO A 285 -5.43 -16.40 20.04
C PRO A 285 -6.95 -16.13 19.90
N GLU A 286 -7.45 -15.12 20.61
CA GLU A 286 -8.87 -14.72 20.57
C GLU A 286 -9.25 -14.21 19.18
N ARG A 287 -8.40 -13.35 18.59
CA ARG A 287 -8.66 -12.81 17.25
C ARG A 287 -8.60 -13.91 16.20
N LEU A 288 -7.66 -14.85 16.31
CA LEU A 288 -7.57 -16.00 15.41
C LEU A 288 -8.82 -16.89 15.50
N GLN A 289 -9.32 -17.15 16.71
CA GLN A 289 -10.55 -17.90 16.91
C GLN A 289 -11.75 -17.18 16.28
N GLU A 290 -11.86 -15.87 16.50
CA GLU A 290 -12.94 -15.04 15.97
C GLU A 290 -12.97 -15.04 14.43
N VAL A 291 -11.84 -14.77 13.76
CA VAL A 291 -11.79 -14.73 12.29
C VAL A 291 -12.06 -16.10 11.67
N ARG A 292 -11.56 -17.19 12.29
CA ARG A 292 -11.85 -18.57 11.85
C ARG A 292 -13.32 -18.93 12.00
N ALA A 293 -13.97 -18.48 13.08
CA ALA A 293 -15.39 -18.72 13.29
C ALA A 293 -16.26 -17.94 12.29
N ARG A 294 -15.83 -16.73 11.90
CA ARG A 294 -16.50 -15.92 10.87
C ARG A 294 -16.32 -16.51 9.47
N ASP A 295 -15.11 -16.88 9.10
CA ASP A 295 -14.80 -17.47 7.80
C ASP A 295 -13.59 -18.42 7.90
N PRO A 296 -13.77 -19.74 7.71
CA PRO A 296 -12.64 -20.69 7.71
C PRO A 296 -11.59 -20.42 6.63
N GLN A 297 -11.94 -19.68 5.57
CA GLN A 297 -11.07 -19.29 4.46
C GLN A 297 -10.69 -17.80 4.50
N TRP A 298 -10.80 -17.15 5.67
CA TRP A 298 -10.55 -15.72 5.87
C TRP A 298 -9.27 -15.19 5.21
N TRP A 299 -8.19 -15.97 5.21
CA TRP A 299 -6.88 -15.53 4.72
C TRP A 299 -6.67 -15.66 3.21
N VAL A 300 -7.59 -16.24 2.44
CA VAL A 300 -7.43 -16.48 0.99
C VAL A 300 -8.47 -15.79 0.11
N LYS A 301 -9.51 -15.20 0.70
CA LYS A 301 -10.65 -14.61 -0.04
C LYS A 301 -10.49 -13.14 -0.41
N GLY A 302 -9.44 -12.47 0.08
CA GLY A 302 -9.25 -11.03 -0.17
C GLY A 302 -10.17 -10.13 0.67
N LEU A 303 -10.76 -10.64 1.76
CA LEU A 303 -11.77 -9.91 2.56
C LEU A 303 -11.22 -9.31 3.86
N PHE A 304 -9.99 -9.66 4.24
CA PHE A 304 -9.44 -9.37 5.57
C PHE A 304 -8.13 -8.59 5.47
N GLY A 305 -7.99 -7.55 6.30
CA GLY A 305 -6.90 -6.56 6.19
C GLY A 305 -5.86 -6.66 7.30
N PHE A 306 -4.62 -6.30 6.99
CA PHE A 306 -3.48 -6.24 7.89
C PHE A 306 -2.78 -4.89 7.72
N ILE A 307 -2.61 -4.18 8.84
CA ILE A 307 -1.60 -3.14 8.99
C ILE A 307 -0.70 -3.62 10.11
N GLN A 308 0.52 -3.99 9.77
CA GLN A 308 1.42 -4.66 10.70
C GLN A 308 2.81 -4.05 10.63
N ILE A 309 3.37 -3.73 11.80
CA ILE A 309 4.76 -3.32 11.91
C ILE A 309 5.66 -4.54 11.77
N ILE A 310 6.68 -4.39 10.92
CA ILE A 310 7.73 -5.38 10.65
C ILE A 310 8.95 -5.08 11.52
N ARG A 311 9.36 -3.80 11.53
CA ARG A 311 10.48 -3.26 12.30
C ARG A 311 10.11 -1.90 12.83
#